data_AF-A0A0C4DFB2-F1
#
_entry.id   AF-A0A0C4DFB2-F1
#
_cell.length_a   1.000
_cell.length_b   1.000
_cell.length_c   1.000
_cell.angle_alpha   90.00
_cell.angle_beta   90.00
_cell.angle_gamma   90.00
#
_symmetry.space_group_name_H-M   'P 1'
#
loop_
_entity.id
_entity.type
_entity.pdbx_description
1 polymer ?
#
loop_
_entity_poly.entity_id
_entity_poly.type
_entity_poly.pdbx_seq_one_letter_code
_entity_poly.pdbx_strand_id
1 'polypeptide(L)'
;MLFKYLMATVALAAFAMSSPTEPTATVAKPADTLSKCQTTITEVKEPVVVSCNEGKVEKVKSHLIKVQKPVQALSISIIFSSTLTIQKEVVTKYSHEFIKVLIKFQAILKVIYYHPKISAGCTEVYAKLDAHFDSICTVFYKKHGVEIYKMIHEEVSLNVTVWEKSGFKFQSKGNYSTISQ
;
A
#
# COMPACT_ATOMS: atom_id res chain seq x y z
N MET A 1 -51.23 0.32 -0.27
CA MET A 1 -49.81 0.55 0.07
C MET A 1 -48.90 -0.27 -0.86
N LEU A 2 -48.83 0.07 -2.16
CA LEU A 2 -47.99 -0.68 -3.11
C LEU A 2 -47.27 0.20 -4.15
N PHE A 3 -47.22 1.51 -3.93
CA PHE A 3 -46.67 2.49 -4.91
C PHE A 3 -45.50 3.31 -4.37
N LYS A 4 -44.81 2.83 -3.33
CA LYS A 4 -43.55 3.44 -2.84
C LYS A 4 -42.31 2.60 -3.10
N TYR A 5 -42.47 1.34 -3.53
CA TYR A 5 -41.35 0.43 -3.78
C TYR A 5 -40.89 0.38 -5.24
N LEU A 6 -41.59 1.03 -6.18
CA LEU A 6 -41.19 1.01 -7.59
C LEU A 6 -40.20 2.13 -7.99
N MET A 7 -40.00 3.15 -7.15
CA MET A 7 -39.13 4.29 -7.47
C MET A 7 -37.70 4.15 -6.94
N ALA A 8 -37.42 3.14 -6.11
CA ALA A 8 -36.08 2.88 -5.58
C ALA A 8 -35.21 2.03 -6.51
N THR A 9 -35.80 1.35 -7.50
CA THR A 9 -35.07 0.48 -8.44
C THR A 9 -34.69 1.16 -9.75
N VAL A 10 -35.14 2.39 -10.01
CA VAL A 10 -34.81 3.12 -11.26
C VAL A 10 -33.64 4.10 -11.08
N ALA A 11 -33.28 4.46 -9.85
CA ALA A 11 -32.11 5.32 -9.61
C ALA A 11 -30.77 4.62 -9.90
N LEU A 12 -30.73 3.29 -9.96
CA LEU A 12 -29.50 2.53 -10.25
C LEU A 12 -29.29 2.22 -11.75
N ALA A 13 -30.24 2.56 -12.63
CA ALA A 13 -30.17 2.28 -14.07
C ALA A 13 -30.10 3.53 -14.96
N ALA A 14 -30.32 4.73 -14.42
CA ALA A 14 -30.38 5.98 -15.20
C ALA A 14 -29.04 6.72 -15.36
N PHE A 15 -27.92 6.15 -14.89
CA PHE A 15 -26.58 6.72 -15.13
C PHE A 15 -25.87 6.12 -16.36
N ALA A 16 -26.54 5.26 -17.13
CA ALA A 16 -25.93 4.55 -18.26
C ALA A 16 -26.07 5.29 -19.61
N MET A 17 -26.76 6.42 -19.69
CA MET A 17 -26.97 7.11 -20.98
C MET A 17 -26.96 8.63 -20.83
N SER A 18 -25.78 9.25 -20.88
CA SER A 18 -25.54 10.44 -21.70
C SER A 18 -24.10 10.95 -21.61
N SER A 19 -23.53 11.13 -22.81
CA SER A 19 -22.37 11.98 -23.15
C SER A 19 -20.94 11.45 -22.94
N PRO A 20 -20.01 11.69 -23.89
CA PRO A 20 -18.67 11.12 -23.90
C PRO A 20 -17.66 12.12 -23.34
N THR A 21 -17.29 12.03 -22.06
CA THR A 21 -16.04 12.64 -21.58
C THR A 21 -15.58 11.98 -20.28
N GLU A 22 -14.33 11.52 -20.29
CA GLU A 22 -13.52 10.96 -19.19
C GLU A 22 -13.94 9.58 -18.62
N PRO A 23 -12.99 8.62 -18.54
CA PRO A 23 -13.25 7.39 -17.83
C PRO A 23 -13.42 7.75 -16.36
N THR A 24 -14.66 7.65 -15.85
CA THR A 24 -14.92 7.59 -14.42
C THR A 24 -14.08 6.44 -13.89
N ALA A 25 -12.94 6.76 -13.28
CA ALA A 25 -12.05 5.76 -12.72
C ALA A 25 -12.83 5.06 -11.61
N THR A 26 -13.38 3.88 -11.91
CA THR A 26 -13.96 3.00 -10.91
C THR A 26 -12.90 2.79 -9.85
N VAL A 27 -13.07 3.41 -8.68
CA VAL A 27 -12.08 3.33 -7.61
C VAL A 27 -11.98 1.86 -7.21
N ALA A 28 -10.81 1.26 -7.46
CA ALA A 28 -10.58 -0.15 -7.17
C ALA A 28 -10.78 -0.42 -5.67
N LYS A 29 -11.37 -1.57 -5.33
CA LYS A 29 -11.61 -1.94 -3.93
C LYS A 29 -10.27 -2.15 -3.20
N PRO A 30 -10.18 -1.83 -1.90
CA PRO A 30 -8.95 -2.04 -1.13
C PRO A 30 -8.46 -3.50 -1.17
N ALA A 31 -9.37 -4.47 -1.10
CA ALA A 31 -9.02 -5.89 -1.17
C ALA A 31 -8.30 -6.28 -2.48
N ASP A 32 -8.81 -5.81 -3.62
CA ASP A 32 -8.25 -6.11 -4.94
C ASP A 32 -6.88 -5.45 -5.11
N THR A 33 -6.74 -4.20 -4.62
CA THR A 33 -5.47 -3.47 -4.66
C THR A 33 -4.42 -4.03 -3.70
N LEU A 34 -4.81 -4.52 -2.53
CA LEU A 34 -3.94 -5.27 -1.61
C LEU A 34 -3.39 -6.53 -2.26
N SER A 35 -4.26 -7.35 -2.85
CA SER A 35 -3.86 -8.56 -3.58
C SER A 35 -2.89 -8.21 -4.72
N LYS A 36 -3.20 -7.18 -5.51
CA LYS A 36 -2.32 -6.70 -6.58
C LYS A 36 -0.95 -6.27 -6.09
N CYS A 37 -0.86 -5.56 -4.95
CA CYS A 37 0.42 -5.21 -4.34
C CYS A 37 1.23 -6.47 -4.01
N GLN A 38 0.62 -7.46 -3.34
CA GLN A 38 1.31 -8.70 -2.96
C GLN A 38 1.81 -9.48 -4.18
N THR A 39 1.00 -9.59 -5.23
CA THR A 39 1.36 -10.25 -6.49
C THR A 39 2.51 -9.51 -7.18
N THR A 40 2.40 -8.20 -7.40
CA THR A 40 3.44 -7.43 -8.08
C THR A 40 4.77 -7.46 -7.31
N ILE A 41 4.76 -7.38 -5.98
CA ILE A 41 5.97 -7.53 -5.15
C ILE A 41 6.61 -8.90 -5.36
N THR A 42 5.79 -9.95 -5.40
CA THR A 42 6.27 -11.32 -5.62
C THR A 42 6.92 -11.45 -7.00
N GLU A 43 6.30 -10.90 -8.04
CA GLU A 43 6.81 -10.92 -9.42
C GLU A 43 8.12 -10.16 -9.61
N VAL A 44 8.29 -9.02 -8.93
CA VAL A 44 9.50 -8.20 -9.11
C VAL A 44 10.69 -8.63 -8.25
N LYS A 45 10.48 -9.49 -7.24
CA LYS A 45 11.54 -9.88 -6.30
C LYS A 45 12.76 -10.46 -7.01
N GLU A 46 12.56 -11.48 -7.83
CA GLU A 46 13.67 -12.15 -8.54
C GLU A 46 14.35 -11.20 -9.57
N PRO A 47 13.62 -10.44 -10.41
CA PRO A 47 14.23 -9.42 -11.25
C PRO A 47 15.06 -8.37 -10.50
N VAL A 48 14.66 -7.99 -9.28
CA VAL A 48 15.45 -7.09 -8.43
C VAL A 48 16.75 -7.78 -7.97
N VAL A 49 16.70 -9.04 -7.53
CA VAL A 49 17.91 -9.80 -7.15
C VAL A 49 18.91 -9.83 -8.29
N VAL A 50 18.46 -10.23 -9.49
CA VAL A 50 19.31 -10.27 -10.69
C VAL A 50 19.90 -8.90 -10.98
N SER A 51 19.07 -7.85 -11.03
CA SER A 51 19.54 -6.49 -11.31
C SER A 51 20.49 -5.95 -10.24
N CYS A 52 20.34 -6.36 -8.99
CA CYS A 52 21.23 -5.99 -7.90
C CYS A 52 22.61 -6.63 -8.06
N ASN A 53 22.64 -7.93 -8.34
CA ASN A 53 23.87 -8.68 -8.59
C ASN A 53 24.64 -8.15 -9.81
N GLU A 54 23.92 -7.65 -10.83
CA GLU A 54 24.51 -7.02 -12.01
C GLU A 54 24.91 -5.54 -11.80
N GLY A 55 24.63 -4.94 -10.63
CA GLY A 55 24.93 -3.53 -10.36
C GLY A 55 24.05 -2.53 -11.14
N LYS A 56 22.92 -2.95 -11.69
CA LYS A 56 22.08 -2.14 -12.60
C LYS A 56 21.05 -1.30 -11.84
N VAL A 57 21.50 -0.16 -11.31
CA VAL A 57 20.69 0.80 -10.52
C VAL A 57 19.36 1.15 -11.20
N GLU A 58 19.40 1.56 -12.48
CA GLU A 58 18.18 2.00 -13.20
C GLU A 58 17.17 0.86 -13.44
N LYS A 59 17.65 -0.38 -13.57
CA LYS A 59 16.74 -1.53 -13.66
C LYS A 59 16.05 -1.79 -12.32
N VAL A 60 16.78 -1.73 -11.21
CA VAL A 60 16.20 -1.86 -9.86
C VAL A 60 15.15 -0.78 -9.62
N LYS A 61 15.44 0.49 -9.96
CA LYS A 61 14.44 1.57 -9.92
C LYS A 61 13.20 1.25 -10.73
N SER A 62 13.35 0.80 -11.98
CA SER A 62 12.22 0.41 -12.83
C SER A 62 11.35 -0.69 -12.20
N HIS A 63 11.97 -1.69 -11.59
CA HIS A 63 11.24 -2.73 -10.84
C HIS A 63 10.51 -2.18 -9.62
N LEU A 64 11.13 -1.28 -8.84
CA LEU A 64 10.48 -0.63 -7.71
C LEU A 64 9.31 0.27 -8.15
N ILE A 65 9.42 0.96 -9.29
CA ILE A 65 8.33 1.78 -9.84
C ILE A 65 7.13 0.90 -10.21
N LYS A 66 7.35 -0.35 -10.66
CA LYS A 66 6.24 -1.31 -10.88
C LYS A 66 5.49 -1.61 -9.60
N VAL A 67 6.16 -1.69 -8.45
CA VAL A 67 5.54 -1.83 -7.12
C VAL A 67 4.88 -0.55 -6.64
N GLN A 68 5.48 0.61 -6.94
CA GLN A 68 4.94 1.91 -6.55
C GLN A 68 3.52 2.15 -7.09
N LYS A 69 3.25 1.77 -8.34
CA LYS A 69 1.93 1.95 -8.96
C LYS A 69 0.77 1.31 -8.18
N PRO A 70 0.77 0.00 -7.87
CA PRO A 70 -0.30 -0.60 -7.08
C PRO A 70 -0.32 -0.09 -5.63
N VAL A 71 0.81 0.28 -5.03
CA VAL A 71 0.84 0.90 -3.69
C VAL A 71 0.19 2.28 -3.70
N GLN A 72 0.45 3.10 -4.72
CA GLN A 72 -0.23 4.38 -4.92
C GLN A 72 -1.74 4.17 -5.08
N ALA A 73 -2.16 3.23 -5.93
CA ALA A 73 -3.56 2.90 -6.12
C ALA A 73 -4.23 2.41 -4.82
N LEU A 74 -3.53 1.61 -4.02
CA LEU A 74 -3.98 1.19 -2.70
C LEU A 74 -4.16 2.39 -1.77
N SER A 75 -3.20 3.32 -1.74
CA SER A 75 -3.32 4.53 -0.91
C SER A 75 -4.56 5.34 -1.27
N ILE A 76 -4.83 5.54 -2.57
CA ILE A 76 -6.01 6.25 -3.06
C ILE A 76 -7.29 5.47 -2.70
N SER A 77 -7.29 4.15 -2.89
CA SER A 77 -8.41 3.27 -2.57
C SER A 77 -8.77 3.32 -1.08
N ILE A 78 -7.78 3.24 -0.20
CA ILE A 78 -7.97 3.31 1.25
C ILE A 78 -8.50 4.69 1.66
N ILE A 79 -7.92 5.78 1.14
CA ILE A 79 -8.40 7.15 1.39
C ILE A 79 -9.85 7.30 0.94
N PHE A 80 -10.18 6.88 -0.28
CA PHE A 80 -11.55 6.97 -0.79
C PHE A 80 -12.50 6.11 0.04
N SER A 81 -12.11 4.88 0.39
CA SER A 81 -12.93 4.00 1.23
C SER A 81 -13.19 4.60 2.62
N SER A 82 -12.26 5.42 3.13
CA SER A 82 -12.41 6.07 4.43
C SER A 82 -13.43 7.20 4.47
N THR A 83 -13.90 7.69 3.32
CA THR A 83 -15.03 8.63 3.26
C THR A 83 -16.38 7.94 3.40
N LEU A 84 -16.40 6.61 3.31
CA LEU A 84 -17.58 5.78 3.46
C LEU A 84 -17.64 5.22 4.89
N THR A 85 -18.85 4.95 5.37
CA THR A 85 -19.06 4.26 6.65
C THR A 85 -18.71 2.77 6.49
N ILE A 86 -17.46 2.41 6.77
CA ILE A 86 -16.97 1.02 6.74
C ILE A 86 -16.81 0.52 8.18
N GLN A 87 -17.26 -0.72 8.41
CA GLN A 87 -17.10 -1.40 9.70
C GLN A 87 -15.62 -1.53 10.09
N LYS A 88 -15.30 -1.27 11.36
CA LYS A 88 -13.93 -1.31 11.88
C LYS A 88 -13.29 -2.68 11.68
N GLU A 89 -14.07 -3.75 11.76
CA GLU A 89 -13.64 -5.14 11.56
C GLU A 89 -13.13 -5.37 10.14
N VAL A 90 -13.77 -4.76 9.14
CA VAL A 90 -13.34 -4.84 7.73
C VAL A 90 -12.03 -4.09 7.54
N VAL A 91 -11.92 -2.89 8.11
CA VAL A 91 -10.68 -2.09 8.03
C VAL A 91 -9.52 -2.77 8.77
N THR A 92 -9.80 -3.42 9.89
CA THR A 92 -8.81 -4.22 10.63
C THR A 92 -8.34 -5.41 9.80
N LYS A 93 -9.21 -6.08 9.03
CA LYS A 93 -8.77 -7.10 8.07
C LYS A 93 -7.85 -6.51 6.99
N TYR A 94 -8.16 -5.32 6.48
CA TYR A 94 -7.29 -4.65 5.51
C TYR A 94 -5.93 -4.25 6.10
N SER A 95 -5.87 -3.85 7.38
CA SER A 95 -4.59 -3.54 8.02
C SER A 95 -3.69 -4.78 8.16
N HIS A 96 -4.25 -5.94 8.48
CA HIS A 96 -3.50 -7.21 8.48
C HIS A 96 -2.97 -7.58 7.09
N GLU A 97 -3.79 -7.45 6.04
CA GLU A 97 -3.34 -7.68 4.67
C GLU A 97 -2.29 -6.66 4.21
N PHE A 98 -2.39 -5.41 4.67
CA PHE A 98 -1.38 -4.40 4.42
C PHE A 98 -0.05 -4.74 5.10
N ILE A 99 -0.06 -5.27 6.33
CA ILE A 99 1.16 -5.78 6.98
C ILE A 99 1.82 -6.89 6.15
N LYS A 100 1.03 -7.79 5.53
CA LYS A 100 1.58 -8.79 4.60
C LYS A 100 2.24 -8.16 3.36
N VAL A 101 1.68 -7.07 2.84
CA VAL A 101 2.32 -6.28 1.77
C VAL A 101 3.67 -5.74 2.24
N LEU A 102 3.75 -5.17 3.45
CA LEU A 102 5.00 -4.69 4.03
C LEU A 102 6.02 -5.83 4.16
N ILE A 103 5.64 -6.97 4.77
CA ILE A 103 6.53 -8.13 4.95
C ILE A 103 7.12 -8.60 3.61
N LYS A 104 6.28 -8.69 2.57
CA LYS A 104 6.75 -9.07 1.23
C LYS A 104 7.70 -8.01 0.66
N PHE A 105 7.38 -6.72 0.80
CA PHE A 105 8.24 -5.64 0.29
C PHE A 105 9.59 -5.57 1.02
N GLN A 106 9.61 -5.86 2.33
CA GLN A 106 10.84 -5.95 3.11
C GLN A 106 11.82 -6.98 2.52
N ALA A 107 11.34 -8.07 1.92
CA ALA A 107 12.22 -9.03 1.26
C ALA A 107 13.00 -8.39 0.10
N ILE A 108 12.40 -7.44 -0.62
CA ILE A 108 13.07 -6.65 -1.67
C ILE A 108 14.05 -5.65 -1.04
N LEU A 109 13.64 -4.96 0.03
CA LEU A 109 14.51 -4.01 0.73
C LEU A 109 15.77 -4.68 1.26
N LYS A 110 15.66 -5.88 1.84
CA LYS A 110 16.82 -6.66 2.30
C LYS A 110 17.80 -6.95 1.17
N VAL A 111 17.31 -7.30 -0.02
CA VAL A 111 18.17 -7.52 -1.19
C VAL A 111 18.92 -6.23 -1.52
N ILE A 112 18.21 -5.11 -1.69
CA ILE A 112 18.84 -3.84 -2.10
C ILE A 112 19.77 -3.29 -1.02
N TYR A 113 19.47 -3.52 0.25
CA TYR A 113 20.28 -3.09 1.39
C TYR A 113 21.73 -3.61 1.32
N TYR A 114 21.95 -4.82 0.79
CA TYR A 114 23.30 -5.36 0.60
C TYR A 114 24.08 -4.73 -0.58
N HIS A 115 23.47 -3.81 -1.33
CA HIS A 115 24.07 -3.10 -2.46
C HIS A 115 24.01 -1.57 -2.26
N PRO A 116 24.95 -0.96 -1.49
CA PRO A 116 24.85 0.44 -1.06
C PRO A 116 24.68 1.46 -2.20
N LYS A 117 25.38 1.28 -3.32
CA LYS A 117 25.26 2.15 -4.51
C LYS A 117 23.86 2.11 -5.11
N ILE A 118 23.23 0.93 -5.12
CA ILE A 118 21.87 0.75 -5.64
C ILE A 118 20.86 1.36 -4.66
N SER A 119 21.02 1.10 -3.36
CA SER A 119 20.19 1.70 -2.31
C SER A 119 20.20 3.22 -2.38
N ALA A 120 21.38 3.84 -2.50
CA ALA A 120 21.53 5.28 -2.63
C ALA A 120 20.85 5.83 -3.91
N GLY A 121 20.93 5.07 -5.01
CA GLY A 121 20.24 5.41 -6.25
C GLY A 121 18.71 5.35 -6.14
N CYS A 122 18.14 4.51 -5.29
CA CYS A 122 16.69 4.29 -5.21
C CYS A 122 15.94 5.25 -4.27
N THR A 123 16.63 6.19 -3.64
CA THR A 123 16.10 7.09 -2.59
C THR A 123 14.82 7.84 -3.00
N GLU A 124 14.74 8.33 -4.24
CA GLU A 124 13.53 9.01 -4.75
C GLU A 124 12.31 8.07 -4.79
N VAL A 125 12.51 6.83 -5.25
CA VAL A 125 11.43 5.84 -5.32
C VAL A 125 11.01 5.40 -3.92
N TYR A 126 11.97 5.27 -2.99
CA TYR A 126 11.68 5.01 -1.59
C TYR A 126 10.86 6.13 -0.94
N ALA A 127 11.21 7.39 -1.17
CA ALA A 127 10.46 8.52 -0.63
C ALA A 127 9.00 8.54 -1.11
N LYS A 128 8.76 8.22 -2.39
CA LYS A 128 7.40 8.10 -2.95
C LYS A 128 6.62 6.94 -2.30
N LEU A 129 7.24 5.78 -2.16
CA LEU A 129 6.64 4.63 -1.48
C LEU A 129 6.34 4.93 0.00
N ASP A 130 7.27 5.57 0.70
CA ASP A 130 7.14 5.99 2.10
C ASP A 130 5.92 6.89 2.29
N ALA A 131 5.75 7.90 1.43
CA ALA A 131 4.59 8.79 1.46
C ALA A 131 3.26 8.04 1.27
N HIS A 132 3.22 7.04 0.39
CA HIS A 132 2.02 6.22 0.19
C HIS A 132 1.74 5.30 1.39
N PHE A 133 2.76 4.65 1.95
CA PHE A 133 2.61 3.82 3.15
C PHE A 133 2.18 4.64 4.36
N ASP A 134 2.75 5.83 4.52
CA ASP A 134 2.38 6.78 5.56
C ASP A 134 0.92 7.21 5.45
N SER A 135 0.47 7.52 4.24
CA SER A 135 -0.92 7.88 3.97
C SER A 135 -1.88 6.74 4.37
N ILE A 136 -1.56 5.50 3.97
CA ILE A 136 -2.35 4.31 4.34
C ILE A 136 -2.42 4.16 5.87
N CYS A 137 -1.27 4.21 6.56
CA CYS A 137 -1.22 4.08 8.01
C CYS A 137 -2.00 5.20 8.72
N THR A 138 -1.87 6.43 8.22
CA THR A 138 -2.57 7.60 8.76
C THR A 138 -4.08 7.42 8.66
N VAL A 139 -4.59 6.88 7.54
CA VAL A 139 -6.02 6.60 7.38
C VAL A 139 -6.48 5.52 8.36
N PHE A 140 -5.78 4.39 8.45
CA PHE A 140 -6.10 3.34 9.42
C PHE A 140 -6.18 3.86 10.85
N TYR A 141 -5.18 4.65 11.26
CA TYR A 141 -5.10 5.21 12.60
C TYR A 141 -6.15 6.30 12.85
N LYS A 142 -6.12 7.39 12.07
CA LYS A 142 -6.91 8.59 12.35
C LYS A 142 -8.38 8.49 11.96
N LYS A 143 -8.73 7.68 10.96
CA LYS A 143 -10.11 7.58 10.46
C LYS A 143 -10.85 6.38 11.03
N HIS A 144 -10.16 5.28 11.30
CA HIS A 144 -10.80 4.02 11.70
C HIS A 144 -10.37 3.51 13.08
N GLY A 145 -9.47 4.23 13.77
CA GLY A 145 -9.03 3.86 15.12
C GLY A 145 -8.36 2.49 15.18
N VAL A 146 -7.69 2.09 14.09
CA VAL A 146 -6.89 0.88 14.02
C VAL A 146 -5.48 1.23 14.51
N GLU A 147 -4.96 0.47 15.47
CA GLU A 147 -3.61 0.67 16.04
C GLU A 147 -2.49 0.18 15.09
N ILE A 148 -2.54 0.56 13.80
CA ILE A 148 -1.66 0.03 12.75
C ILE A 148 -0.18 0.17 13.09
N TYR A 149 0.24 1.29 13.71
CA TYR A 149 1.64 1.48 14.08
C TYR A 149 2.08 0.46 15.13
N LYS A 150 1.25 0.20 16.14
CA LYS A 150 1.50 -0.84 17.13
C LYS A 150 1.59 -2.21 16.48
N MET A 151 0.64 -2.54 15.60
CA MET A 151 0.63 -3.80 14.86
C MET A 151 1.91 -3.99 14.01
N ILE A 152 2.45 -2.92 13.42
CA ILE A 152 3.71 -2.97 12.66
C ILE A 152 4.91 -3.25 13.59
N HIS A 153 4.96 -2.63 14.77
CA HIS A 153 6.06 -2.79 15.73
C HIS A 153 6.00 -4.14 16.47
N GLU A 154 4.81 -4.69 16.68
CA GLU A 154 4.60 -6.00 17.32
C GLU A 154 4.71 -7.17 16.31
N GLU A 155 4.70 -6.91 15.00
CA GLU A 155 4.85 -7.93 13.97
C GLU A 155 6.31 -8.41 13.89
N VAL A 156 6.58 -9.57 14.48
CA VAL A 156 7.90 -10.22 14.53
C VAL A 156 8.56 -10.44 13.16
N SER A 157 7.77 -10.56 12.10
CA SER A 157 8.27 -10.75 10.73
C SER A 157 8.78 -9.45 10.09
N LEU A 158 8.42 -8.29 10.65
CA LEU A 158 8.88 -6.97 10.21
C LEU A 158 10.10 -6.53 11.03
N ASN A 159 11.21 -6.35 10.33
CA ASN A 159 12.42 -5.76 10.89
C ASN A 159 12.40 -4.25 10.58
N VAL A 160 11.83 -3.47 11.50
CA VAL A 160 11.73 -2.00 11.40
C VAL A 160 13.09 -1.34 11.12
N THR A 161 14.18 -1.88 11.66
CA THR A 161 15.54 -1.37 11.42
C THR A 161 15.92 -1.40 9.93
N VAL A 162 15.52 -2.43 9.18
CA VAL A 162 15.78 -2.50 7.72
C VAL A 162 15.06 -1.36 7.01
N TRP A 163 13.81 -1.08 7.38
CA TRP A 163 13.03 0.01 6.80
C TRP A 163 13.65 1.37 7.08
N GLU A 164 14.02 1.63 8.34
CA GLU A 164 14.67 2.88 8.75
C GLU A 164 15.99 3.09 8.02
N LYS A 165 16.84 2.06 7.94
CA LYS A 165 18.11 2.12 7.21
C LYS A 165 17.93 2.29 5.70
N SER A 166 16.82 1.83 5.14
CA SER A 166 16.43 2.10 3.75
C SER A 166 15.81 3.49 3.56
N GLY A 167 15.63 4.28 4.63
CA GLY A 167 15.13 5.66 4.59
C GLY A 167 13.62 5.82 4.79
N PHE A 168 12.89 4.74 5.08
CA PHE A 168 11.45 4.79 5.37
C PHE A 168 11.19 5.27 6.79
N LYS A 169 10.17 6.10 6.95
CA LYS A 169 9.81 6.78 8.21
C LYS A 169 8.36 6.59 8.61
N PHE A 170 7.48 6.09 7.73
CA PHE A 170 6.06 5.92 8.03
C PHE A 170 5.77 5.20 9.36
N GLN A 171 6.59 4.22 9.72
CA GLN A 171 6.44 3.39 10.91
C GLN A 171 6.81 4.09 12.24
N SER A 172 7.49 5.25 12.19
CA SER A 172 7.95 5.96 13.39
C SER A 172 6.89 6.85 14.06
N LYS A 173 5.75 7.10 13.39
CA LYS A 173 4.72 8.06 13.86
C LYS A 173 3.87 7.58 15.04
N GLY A 174 4.04 6.35 15.49
CA GLY A 174 3.24 5.78 16.57
C GLY A 174 3.80 5.98 17.98
N ASN A 175 4.95 6.64 18.15
CA ASN A 175 5.68 6.70 19.44
C ASN A 175 6.00 5.31 20.04
N TYR A 176 6.02 4.26 19.23
CA TYR A 176 6.44 2.93 19.62
C TYR A 176 7.95 2.83 19.41
N SER A 177 8.72 2.63 20.48
CA SER A 177 10.16 2.40 20.39
C SER A 177 10.42 0.97 19.92
N THR A 178 11.38 0.79 19.01
CA THR A 178 11.94 -0.52 18.69
C THR A 178 12.50 -1.15 19.96
N ILE A 179 11.83 -2.19 20.47
CA ILE A 179 12.45 -3.05 21.47
C ILE A 179 13.58 -3.77 20.74
N SER A 180 14.81 -3.38 21.04
CA SER A 180 16.00 -4.06 20.56
C SER A 180 15.97 -5.48 21.13
N GLN A 181 15.79 -6.46 20.25
CA GLN A 181 16.17 -7.85 20.53
C GLN A 181 17.58 -8.09 20.00
#